data_AF-A0A317PTZ6-F1
#
_entry.id   AF-A0A317PTZ6-F1
#
_cell.length_a   1.000
_cell.length_b   1.000
_cell.length_c   1.000
_cell.angle_alpha   90.00
_cell.angle_beta   90.00
_cell.angle_gamma   90.00
#
_symmetry.space_group_name_H-M   'P 1'
#
loop_
_entity.id
_entity.type
_entity.pdbx_description
1 polymer ?
#
loop_
_entity_poly.entity_id
_entity_poly.type
_entity_poly.pdbx_seq_one_letter_code
_entity_poly.pdbx_strand_id
1 'polypeptide(L)'
;MSHITGITGAVLAGGKATRMGGKDKGLLHLKGRALWQHVAGRLQPQVDIVVINANRNLDIYQASHLPVVQDTVAGYPGPLAGMLAVMETCEAEWFLFCPCDTPNIPTNLVSRLLDKRGNASVVWVNDGERDHPGVALVHHSLAGKMRQYLLQGERRVLAFFRLVGGHCVVFANSQNAFANVNTPEDLARWQTPPLLCFAAKSGTGKTTLLKKVIPLLRDAGIRPGLIKHTHHDMDVDTPGKDSYELRKAGALQTLVASAQRWALMTEMPDSPDVDLFSLAKRLDPAMVDLILAEGFKHEPVPKILLYRAIAGHKLEIDEYVIAIATDTPLEVTVPQLDINDPAAVVQFIVRWMQQ
;
A
#
# COMPACT_ATOMS: atom_id res chain seq x y z
N MET A 1 -12.10 -10.06 -13.85
CA MET A 1 -11.22 -9.17 -14.65
C MET A 1 -11.01 -9.87 -15.98
N SER A 2 -11.17 -9.17 -17.10
CA SER A 2 -10.96 -9.75 -18.44
C SER A 2 -9.47 -9.94 -18.67
N HIS A 3 -9.03 -11.19 -18.76
CA HIS A 3 -7.69 -11.55 -19.22
C HIS A 3 -7.55 -11.10 -20.69
N ILE A 4 -6.56 -10.25 -20.98
CA ILE A 4 -6.30 -9.73 -22.32
C ILE A 4 -5.10 -10.49 -22.88
N THR A 5 -5.29 -11.19 -24.00
CA THR A 5 -4.28 -12.05 -24.62
C THR A 5 -3.30 -11.24 -25.47
N GLY A 6 -2.07 -11.75 -25.62
CA GLY A 6 -0.98 -11.15 -26.41
C GLY A 6 -0.07 -10.20 -25.62
N ILE A 7 -0.10 -10.25 -24.29
CA ILE A 7 0.62 -9.32 -23.42
C ILE A 7 1.53 -10.08 -22.45
N THR A 8 2.82 -9.72 -22.46
CA THR A 8 3.77 -10.14 -21.43
C THR A 8 3.95 -9.06 -20.38
N GLY A 9 3.76 -9.38 -19.11
CA GLY A 9 4.11 -8.52 -17.99
C GLY A 9 5.57 -8.71 -17.58
N ALA A 10 6.30 -7.64 -17.33
CA ALA A 10 7.72 -7.71 -16.99
C ALA A 10 8.03 -6.89 -15.74
N VAL A 11 8.57 -7.56 -14.72
CA VAL A 11 9.08 -6.91 -13.50
C VAL A 11 10.54 -6.53 -13.71
N LEU A 12 10.85 -5.23 -13.69
CA LEU A 12 12.22 -4.72 -13.82
C LEU A 12 12.90 -4.69 -12.44
N ALA A 13 13.73 -5.71 -12.16
CA ALA A 13 14.40 -5.94 -10.88
C ALA A 13 15.88 -5.50 -10.85
N GLY A 14 16.34 -4.70 -11.82
CA GLY A 14 17.76 -4.30 -11.97
C GLY A 14 18.26 -3.11 -11.13
N GLY A 15 17.44 -2.48 -10.30
CA GLY A 15 17.80 -1.23 -9.61
C GLY A 15 18.69 -1.42 -8.37
N LYS A 16 19.92 -0.87 -8.34
CA LYS A 16 20.73 -0.81 -7.11
C LYS A 16 20.03 0.10 -6.07
N ALA A 17 19.76 -0.41 -4.88
CA ALA A 17 19.28 0.43 -3.78
C ALA A 17 20.48 1.14 -3.12
N THR A 18 21.11 2.07 -3.83
CA THR A 18 22.30 2.81 -3.33
C THR A 18 22.02 3.52 -2.01
N ARG A 19 20.79 4.03 -1.84
CA ARG A 19 20.30 4.65 -0.60
C ARG A 19 19.95 3.64 0.52
N MET A 20 19.93 2.34 0.22
CA MET A 20 19.62 1.26 1.17
C MET A 20 20.76 0.24 1.26
N GLY A 21 22.00 0.72 1.31
CA GLY A 21 23.18 -0.12 1.50
C GLY A 21 23.56 -0.98 0.29
N GLY A 22 23.12 -0.60 -0.92
CA GLY A 22 23.50 -1.28 -2.16
C GLY A 22 22.79 -2.62 -2.41
N LYS A 23 21.88 -3.04 -1.52
CA LYS A 23 21.10 -4.27 -1.64
C LYS A 23 20.22 -4.26 -2.88
N ASP A 24 19.79 -5.46 -3.25
CA ASP A 24 18.85 -5.61 -4.35
C ASP A 24 17.46 -5.14 -3.95
N LYS A 25 16.96 -4.13 -4.65
CA LYS A 25 15.71 -3.45 -4.31
C LYS A 25 14.52 -4.40 -4.43
N GLY A 26 14.52 -5.26 -5.46
CA GLY A 26 13.45 -6.23 -5.66
C GLY A 26 13.31 -7.20 -4.47
N LEU A 27 14.41 -7.52 -3.79
CA LEU A 27 14.47 -8.49 -2.68
C LEU A 27 14.16 -7.90 -1.30
N LEU A 28 13.87 -6.60 -1.22
CA LEU A 28 13.44 -5.99 0.03
C LEU A 28 12.07 -6.53 0.42
N HIS A 29 11.88 -6.85 1.70
CA HIS A 29 10.65 -7.46 2.16
C HIS A 29 9.65 -6.40 2.63
N LEU A 30 8.48 -6.40 2.00
CA LEU A 30 7.30 -5.67 2.42
C LEU A 30 6.25 -6.68 2.89
N LYS A 31 5.81 -6.57 4.15
CA LYS A 31 4.81 -7.49 4.75
C LYS A 31 5.15 -8.97 4.52
N GLY A 32 6.42 -9.33 4.76
CA GLY A 32 6.92 -10.71 4.64
C GLY A 32 7.16 -11.23 3.21
N ARG A 33 6.88 -10.44 2.17
CA ARG A 33 7.12 -10.81 0.76
C ARG A 33 8.07 -9.82 0.08
N ALA A 34 8.90 -10.30 -0.83
CA ALA A 34 9.82 -9.44 -1.58
C ALA A 34 9.04 -8.45 -2.48
N LEU A 35 9.52 -7.22 -2.63
CA LEU A 35 8.84 -6.17 -3.42
C LEU A 35 8.50 -6.65 -4.85
N TRP A 36 9.42 -7.36 -5.50
CA TRP A 36 9.18 -7.91 -6.84
C TRP A 36 7.98 -8.89 -6.88
N GLN A 37 7.74 -9.63 -5.79
CA GLN A 37 6.62 -10.59 -5.69
C GLN A 37 5.28 -9.87 -5.60
N HIS A 38 5.22 -8.71 -4.93
CA HIS A 38 4.00 -7.89 -4.90
C HIS A 38 3.64 -7.41 -6.30
N VAL A 39 4.62 -6.91 -7.04
CA VAL A 39 4.43 -6.44 -8.43
C VAL A 39 4.03 -7.61 -9.34
N ALA A 40 4.75 -8.73 -9.29
CA ALA A 40 4.45 -9.92 -10.08
C ALA A 40 3.03 -10.43 -9.80
N GLY A 41 2.62 -10.53 -8.53
CA GLY A 41 1.29 -10.98 -8.14
C GLY A 41 0.16 -10.06 -8.63
N ARG A 42 0.42 -8.75 -8.77
CA ARG A 42 -0.53 -7.79 -9.35
C ARG A 42 -0.57 -7.85 -10.88
N LEU A 43 0.55 -8.18 -11.53
CA LEU A 43 0.63 -8.34 -12.98
C LEU A 43 -0.03 -9.63 -13.46
N GLN A 44 0.21 -10.75 -12.77
CA GLN A 44 -0.23 -12.10 -13.15
C GLN A 44 -1.69 -12.21 -13.62
N PRO A 45 -2.70 -11.61 -12.94
CA PRO A 45 -4.09 -11.71 -13.40
C PRO A 45 -4.43 -10.83 -14.62
N GLN A 46 -3.50 -10.00 -15.10
CA GLN A 46 -3.72 -9.01 -16.16
C GLN A 46 -3.01 -9.33 -17.48
N VAL A 47 -2.11 -10.32 -17.51
CA VAL A 47 -1.22 -10.65 -18.64
C VAL A 47 -1.15 -12.17 -18.84
N ASP A 48 -0.71 -12.63 -20.01
CA ASP A 48 -0.57 -14.07 -20.29
C ASP A 48 0.57 -14.70 -19.48
N ILE A 49 1.71 -14.01 -19.43
CA ILE A 49 2.94 -14.46 -18.78
C ILE A 49 3.58 -13.30 -18.03
N VAL A 50 4.12 -13.58 -16.85
CA VAL A 50 4.97 -12.66 -16.10
C VAL A 50 6.41 -13.10 -16.20
N VAL A 51 7.30 -12.20 -16.60
CA VAL A 51 8.75 -12.40 -16.64
C VAL A 51 9.46 -11.43 -15.70
N ILE A 52 10.65 -11.79 -15.27
CA ILE A 52 11.48 -10.97 -14.39
C ILE A 52 12.74 -10.57 -15.15
N ASN A 53 12.98 -9.26 -15.31
CA ASN A 53 14.28 -8.79 -15.76
C ASN A 53 15.20 -8.56 -14.56
N ALA A 54 16.28 -9.34 -14.44
CA ALA A 54 17.23 -9.26 -13.34
C ALA A 54 18.66 -9.55 -13.81
N ASN A 55 19.64 -8.88 -13.20
CA ASN A 55 21.06 -8.99 -13.56
C ASN A 55 21.94 -9.49 -12.40
N ARG A 56 21.34 -9.89 -11.27
CA ARG A 56 22.00 -10.36 -10.05
C ARG A 56 21.02 -11.18 -9.21
N ASN A 57 21.53 -11.95 -8.25
CA ASN A 57 20.73 -12.83 -7.39
C ASN A 57 19.76 -13.71 -8.20
N LEU A 58 20.25 -14.20 -9.35
CA LEU A 58 19.43 -14.87 -10.36
C LEU A 58 18.80 -16.14 -9.80
N ASP A 59 19.55 -16.86 -8.97
CA ASP A 59 19.13 -18.02 -8.21
C ASP A 59 17.86 -17.75 -7.38
N ILE A 60 17.80 -16.60 -6.70
CA ILE A 60 16.65 -16.21 -5.88
C ILE A 60 15.42 -15.93 -6.75
N TYR A 61 15.59 -15.24 -7.89
CA TYR A 61 14.47 -14.97 -8.81
C TYR A 61 14.00 -16.24 -9.53
N GLN A 62 14.93 -17.11 -9.94
CA GLN A 62 14.64 -18.38 -10.63
C GLN A 62 13.90 -19.37 -9.73
N ALA A 63 14.11 -19.32 -8.40
CA ALA A 63 13.37 -20.13 -7.44
C ALA A 63 11.84 -19.87 -7.46
N SER A 64 11.39 -18.78 -8.09
CA SER A 64 9.96 -18.50 -8.28
C SER A 64 9.30 -19.26 -9.43
N HIS A 65 10.09 -19.94 -10.27
CA HIS A 65 9.68 -20.57 -11.52
C HIS A 65 9.16 -19.62 -12.62
N LEU A 66 9.23 -18.29 -12.41
CA LEU A 66 8.99 -17.33 -13.49
C LEU A 66 10.22 -17.23 -14.41
N PRO A 67 10.05 -16.99 -15.72
CA PRO A 67 11.17 -16.74 -16.62
C PRO A 67 11.99 -15.53 -16.17
N VAL A 68 13.31 -15.71 -16.08
CA VAL A 68 14.26 -14.64 -15.71
C VAL A 68 15.09 -14.26 -16.93
N VAL A 69 15.03 -13.00 -17.34
CA VAL A 69 15.74 -12.43 -18.49
C VAL A 69 16.83 -11.49 -17.98
N GLN A 70 18.06 -11.69 -18.46
CA GLN A 70 19.18 -10.79 -18.19
C GLN A 70 19.32 -9.76 -19.31
N ASP A 71 19.94 -8.61 -19.02
CA ASP A 71 20.17 -7.58 -20.02
C ASP A 71 21.11 -8.12 -21.13
N THR A 72 20.72 -7.96 -22.40
CA THR A 72 21.49 -8.42 -23.56
C THR A 72 22.61 -7.45 -23.95
N VAL A 73 22.50 -6.18 -23.56
CA VAL A 73 23.45 -5.12 -23.93
C VAL A 73 24.41 -4.83 -22.78
N ALA A 74 25.61 -5.43 -22.85
CA ALA A 74 26.65 -5.20 -21.85
C ALA A 74 27.04 -3.71 -21.76
N GLY A 75 27.10 -3.17 -20.54
CA GLY A 75 27.60 -1.81 -20.28
C GLY A 75 26.57 -0.68 -20.32
N TYR A 76 25.29 -0.96 -20.55
CA TYR A 76 24.22 0.06 -20.57
C TYR A 76 23.26 -0.12 -19.39
N PRO A 77 23.55 0.45 -18.21
CA PRO A 77 22.66 0.35 -17.07
C PRO A 77 21.41 1.23 -17.29
N GLY A 78 20.22 0.65 -17.13
CA GLY A 78 18.98 1.43 -17.02
C GLY A 78 17.72 0.65 -17.42
N PRO A 79 16.53 1.18 -17.10
CA PRO A 79 15.27 0.49 -17.40
C PRO A 79 15.06 0.16 -18.87
N LEU A 80 15.53 0.99 -19.80
CA LEU A 80 15.42 0.73 -21.25
C LEU A 80 16.21 -0.52 -21.68
N ALA A 81 17.37 -0.81 -21.07
CA ALA A 81 18.14 -2.00 -21.41
C ALA A 81 17.39 -3.28 -20.99
N GLY A 82 16.79 -3.27 -19.80
CA GLY A 82 15.93 -4.35 -19.33
C GLY A 82 14.66 -4.51 -20.17
N MET A 83 14.03 -3.40 -20.58
CA MET A 83 12.88 -3.44 -21.50
C MET A 83 13.25 -4.09 -22.83
N LEU A 84 14.36 -3.67 -23.44
CA LEU A 84 14.84 -4.22 -24.71
C LEU A 84 15.14 -5.72 -24.59
N ALA A 85 15.86 -6.13 -23.55
CA ALA A 85 16.24 -7.53 -23.35
C ALA A 85 15.01 -8.45 -23.26
N VAL A 86 13.97 -8.02 -22.55
CA VAL A 86 12.69 -8.75 -22.50
C VAL A 86 12.03 -8.80 -23.87
N MET A 87 11.96 -7.67 -24.60
CA MET A 87 11.35 -7.63 -25.93
C MET A 87 12.10 -8.49 -26.96
N GLU A 88 13.41 -8.66 -26.81
CA GLU A 88 14.25 -9.49 -27.68
C GLU A 88 14.17 -10.99 -27.35
N THR A 89 13.81 -11.34 -26.11
CA THR A 89 13.81 -12.73 -25.61
C THR A 89 12.41 -13.35 -25.63
N CYS A 90 11.38 -12.55 -25.38
CA CYS A 90 10.00 -13.02 -25.23
C CYS A 90 9.18 -12.68 -26.47
N GLU A 91 8.41 -13.66 -26.96
CA GLU A 91 7.49 -13.46 -28.09
C GLU A 91 6.13 -12.94 -27.58
N ALA A 92 5.89 -11.64 -27.74
CA ALA A 92 4.58 -11.02 -27.47
C ALA A 92 4.38 -9.79 -28.35
N GLU A 93 3.12 -9.41 -28.60
CA GLU A 93 2.79 -8.18 -29.32
C GLU A 93 3.02 -6.95 -28.43
N TRP A 94 2.61 -7.06 -27.17
CA TRP A 94 2.68 -5.99 -26.18
C TRP A 94 3.40 -6.42 -24.90
N PHE A 95 4.08 -5.46 -24.28
CA PHE A 95 4.80 -5.64 -23.03
C PHE A 95 4.33 -4.61 -22.01
N LEU A 96 3.87 -5.06 -20.85
CA LEU A 96 3.66 -4.20 -19.69
C LEU A 96 4.88 -4.27 -18.79
N PHE A 97 5.67 -3.21 -18.75
CA PHE A 97 6.79 -3.07 -17.82
C PHE A 97 6.34 -2.42 -16.53
N CYS A 98 6.84 -2.93 -15.40
CA CYS A 98 6.69 -2.32 -14.09
C CYS A 98 8.01 -2.44 -13.31
N PRO A 99 8.44 -1.41 -12.58
CA PRO A 99 9.61 -1.54 -11.71
C PRO A 99 9.27 -2.40 -10.49
N CYS A 100 10.26 -3.09 -9.94
CA CYS A 100 10.06 -3.97 -8.79
C CYS A 100 9.65 -3.25 -7.48
N ASP A 101 9.63 -1.92 -7.44
CA ASP A 101 9.46 -1.10 -6.24
C ASP A 101 8.11 -0.38 -6.14
N THR A 102 7.15 -0.68 -7.02
CA THR A 102 5.78 -0.16 -7.00
C THR A 102 4.79 -1.27 -6.62
N PRO A 103 4.74 -1.69 -5.34
CA PRO A 103 4.04 -2.91 -4.93
C PRO A 103 2.50 -2.86 -5.06
N ASN A 104 1.92 -1.67 -5.18
CA ASN A 104 0.48 -1.43 -5.17
C ASN A 104 -0.13 -1.09 -6.53
N ILE A 105 0.56 -1.42 -7.63
CA ILE A 105 0.02 -1.15 -8.98
C ILE A 105 -1.43 -1.66 -9.12
N PRO A 106 -2.31 -0.90 -9.80
CA PRO A 106 -3.72 -1.26 -9.92
C PRO A 106 -3.94 -2.59 -10.65
N THR A 107 -5.02 -3.28 -10.31
CA THR A 107 -5.43 -4.54 -10.98
C THR A 107 -6.14 -4.33 -12.32
N ASN A 108 -6.37 -3.08 -12.71
CA ASN A 108 -6.94 -2.67 -14.01
C ASN A 108 -5.93 -1.86 -14.84
N LEU A 109 -4.64 -1.99 -14.54
CA LEU A 109 -3.56 -1.26 -15.18
C LEU A 109 -3.51 -1.54 -16.69
N VAL A 110 -3.47 -2.82 -17.08
CA VAL A 110 -3.39 -3.23 -18.50
C VAL A 110 -4.60 -2.72 -19.27
N SER A 111 -5.82 -2.99 -18.76
CA SER A 111 -7.06 -2.61 -19.45
C SER A 111 -7.17 -1.10 -19.65
N ARG A 112 -6.76 -0.30 -18.66
CA ARG A 112 -6.82 1.16 -18.73
C ARG A 112 -5.76 1.73 -19.68
N LEU A 113 -4.55 1.18 -19.69
CA LEU A 113 -3.52 1.60 -20.63
C LEU A 113 -3.92 1.30 -22.08
N LEU A 114 -4.48 0.11 -22.35
CA LEU A 114 -4.97 -0.25 -23.68
C LEU A 114 -6.11 0.66 -24.15
N ASP A 115 -7.11 0.90 -23.30
CA ASP A 115 -8.25 1.78 -23.62
C ASP A 115 -7.80 3.20 -23.98
N LYS A 116 -6.78 3.71 -23.27
CA LYS A 116 -6.28 5.09 -23.45
C LYS A 116 -5.10 5.23 -24.41
N ARG A 117 -4.61 4.15 -25.02
CA ARG A 117 -3.45 4.23 -25.92
C ARG A 117 -3.75 4.86 -27.28
N GLY A 118 -5.01 4.83 -27.74
CA GLY A 118 -5.33 5.19 -29.12
C GLY A 118 -4.48 4.40 -30.11
N ASN A 119 -3.71 5.09 -30.96
CA ASN A 119 -2.80 4.47 -31.93
C ASN A 119 -1.33 4.46 -31.51
N ALA A 120 -1.00 4.93 -30.29
CA ALA A 120 0.38 5.01 -29.84
C ALA A 120 0.99 3.61 -29.65
N SER A 121 2.26 3.46 -30.04
CA SER A 121 3.06 2.24 -29.81
C SER A 121 3.64 2.16 -28.40
N VAL A 122 3.53 3.23 -27.61
CA VAL A 122 3.88 3.23 -26.19
C VAL A 122 3.00 4.22 -25.43
N VAL A 123 2.54 3.79 -24.26
CA VAL A 123 1.94 4.67 -23.25
C VAL A 123 2.51 4.36 -21.88
N TRP A 124 2.59 5.36 -21.02
CA TRP A 124 3.07 5.20 -19.64
C TRP A 124 2.13 5.83 -18.63
N VAL A 125 2.27 5.47 -17.36
CA VAL A 125 1.41 6.00 -16.30
C VAL A 125 1.81 7.43 -15.91
N ASN A 126 0.82 8.28 -15.67
CA ASN A 126 0.95 9.49 -14.87
C ASN A 126 -0.03 9.38 -13.68
N ASP A 127 0.43 9.64 -12.45
CA ASP A 127 -0.38 9.45 -11.23
C ASP A 127 -1.27 10.66 -10.88
N GLY A 128 -1.29 11.68 -11.74
CA GLY A 128 -1.92 12.98 -11.50
C GLY A 128 -0.94 14.08 -11.14
N GLU A 129 0.27 13.73 -10.69
CA GLU A 129 1.33 14.68 -10.30
C GLU A 129 2.60 14.50 -11.13
N ARG A 130 3.00 13.25 -11.41
CA ARG A 130 4.24 12.93 -12.10
C ARG A 130 4.13 11.74 -13.06
N ASP A 131 5.05 11.72 -14.01
CA ASP A 131 5.23 10.61 -14.95
C ASP A 131 5.95 9.42 -14.29
N HIS A 132 5.45 8.22 -14.56
CA HIS A 132 6.02 6.93 -14.19
C HIS A 132 6.44 6.14 -15.44
N PRO A 133 7.51 6.54 -16.13
CA PRO A 133 7.93 5.89 -17.39
C PRO A 133 8.43 4.44 -17.18
N GLY A 134 8.68 4.01 -15.94
CA GLY A 134 8.95 2.60 -15.63
C GLY A 134 7.70 1.73 -15.65
N VAL A 135 6.50 2.32 -15.58
CA VAL A 135 5.20 1.65 -15.68
C VAL A 135 4.61 1.98 -17.05
N ALA A 136 4.89 1.13 -18.04
CA ALA A 136 4.58 1.44 -19.43
C ALA A 136 4.13 0.22 -20.22
N LEU A 137 3.16 0.43 -21.10
CA LEU A 137 2.72 -0.53 -22.10
C LEU A 137 3.42 -0.19 -23.43
N VAL A 138 4.21 -1.13 -23.93
CA VAL A 138 5.13 -0.94 -25.07
C VAL A 138 4.86 -2.00 -26.13
N HIS A 139 4.69 -1.58 -27.39
CA HIS A 139 4.52 -2.49 -28.52
C HIS A 139 5.87 -3.04 -28.99
N HIS A 140 5.90 -4.31 -29.41
CA HIS A 140 7.10 -4.99 -29.88
C HIS A 140 7.84 -4.24 -31.02
N SER A 141 7.11 -3.53 -31.90
CA SER A 141 7.70 -2.77 -33.01
C SER A 141 8.73 -1.71 -32.58
N LEU A 142 8.75 -1.32 -31.30
CA LEU A 142 9.71 -0.36 -30.77
C LEU A 142 11.08 -0.96 -30.42
N ALA A 143 11.24 -2.29 -30.40
CA ALA A 143 12.51 -2.95 -30.02
C ALA A 143 13.69 -2.44 -30.85
N GLY A 144 13.55 -2.37 -32.18
CA GLY A 144 14.61 -1.89 -33.08
C GLY A 144 15.00 -0.43 -32.83
N LYS A 145 14.01 0.44 -32.62
CA LYS A 145 14.25 1.87 -32.30
C LYS A 145 14.89 2.03 -30.92
N MET A 146 14.47 1.22 -29.94
CA MET A 146 15.02 1.21 -28.59
C MET A 146 16.49 0.79 -28.59
N ARG A 147 16.83 -0.26 -29.36
CA ARG A 147 18.21 -0.71 -29.57
C ARG A 147 19.07 0.40 -30.16
N GLN A 148 18.60 1.07 -31.23
CA GLN A 148 19.34 2.19 -31.83
C GLN A 148 19.57 3.34 -30.86
N TYR A 149 18.56 3.69 -30.06
CA TYR A 149 18.65 4.74 -29.05
C TYR A 149 19.70 4.42 -27.98
N LEU A 150 19.75 3.18 -27.49
CA LEU A 150 20.77 2.72 -26.54
C LEU A 150 22.17 2.73 -27.15
N LEU A 151 22.34 2.28 -28.40
CA LEU A 151 23.62 2.27 -29.11
C LEU A 151 24.21 3.69 -29.30
N GLN A 152 23.34 4.71 -29.38
CA GLN A 152 23.75 6.13 -29.41
C GLN A 152 24.22 6.66 -28.04
N GLY A 153 24.19 5.82 -26.99
CA GLY A 153 24.58 6.20 -25.63
C GLY A 153 23.46 6.84 -24.81
N GLU A 154 22.27 7.00 -25.38
CA GLU A 154 21.12 7.58 -24.68
C GLU A 154 20.46 6.58 -23.73
N ARG A 155 19.90 7.07 -22.62
CA ARG A 155 19.36 6.21 -21.53
C ARG A 155 18.04 6.70 -20.94
N ARG A 156 17.54 7.86 -21.38
CA ARG A 156 16.40 8.54 -20.78
C ARG A 156 15.08 7.93 -21.28
N VAL A 157 14.45 7.08 -20.46
CA VAL A 157 13.20 6.37 -20.79
C VAL A 157 12.12 7.32 -21.33
N LEU A 158 11.81 8.39 -20.59
CA LEU A 158 10.76 9.32 -20.97
C LEU A 158 11.09 10.11 -22.24
N ALA A 159 12.37 10.44 -22.46
CA ALA A 159 12.80 11.09 -23.70
C ALA A 159 12.63 10.16 -24.90
N PHE A 160 12.95 8.87 -24.76
CA PHE A 160 12.69 7.87 -25.79
C PHE A 160 11.19 7.72 -26.10
N PHE A 161 10.33 7.60 -25.06
CA PHE A 161 8.89 7.47 -25.27
C PHE A 161 8.28 8.69 -25.99
N ARG A 162 8.73 9.90 -25.64
CA ARG A 162 8.32 11.12 -26.36
C ARG A 162 8.84 11.15 -27.79
N LEU A 163 10.08 10.72 -28.03
CA LEU A 163 10.69 10.64 -29.37
C LEU A 163 9.90 9.73 -30.32
N VAL A 164 9.35 8.63 -29.82
CA VAL A 164 8.56 7.68 -30.63
C VAL A 164 7.05 8.01 -30.68
N GLY A 165 6.65 9.18 -30.17
CA GLY A 165 5.27 9.67 -30.24
C GLY A 165 4.31 9.06 -29.21
N GLY A 166 4.83 8.55 -28.09
CA GLY A 166 3.99 8.08 -26.98
C GLY A 166 3.43 9.23 -26.13
N HIS A 167 2.44 8.89 -25.30
CA HIS A 167 1.83 9.81 -24.34
C HIS A 167 1.55 9.13 -22.99
N CYS A 168 1.35 9.95 -21.96
CA CYS A 168 0.97 9.47 -20.64
C CYS A 168 -0.54 9.17 -20.55
N VAL A 169 -0.90 8.22 -19.71
CA VAL A 169 -2.28 7.92 -19.31
C VAL A 169 -2.43 8.30 -17.85
N VAL A 170 -3.34 9.23 -17.56
CA VAL A 170 -3.55 9.75 -16.20
C VAL A 170 -4.40 8.79 -15.38
N PHE A 171 -3.87 8.38 -14.23
CA PHE A 171 -4.53 7.63 -13.16
C PHE A 171 -4.84 8.57 -11.99
N ALA A 172 -5.91 9.35 -12.12
CA ALA A 172 -6.33 10.30 -11.09
C ALA A 172 -6.59 9.60 -9.75
N ASN A 173 -6.24 10.29 -8.64
CA ASN A 173 -6.40 9.82 -7.26
C ASN A 173 -5.78 8.44 -7.00
N SER A 174 -4.66 8.14 -7.66
CA SER A 174 -3.98 6.84 -7.56
C SER A 174 -2.50 6.99 -7.16
N GLN A 175 -2.12 8.09 -6.51
CA GLN A 175 -0.74 8.35 -6.10
C GLN A 175 -0.18 7.21 -5.25
N ASN A 176 -0.98 6.68 -4.33
CA ASN A 176 -0.59 5.54 -3.49
C ASN A 176 -0.39 4.25 -4.31
N ALA A 177 -1.13 4.07 -5.41
CA ALA A 177 -1.00 2.88 -6.26
C ALA A 177 0.36 2.82 -6.98
N PHE A 178 0.93 3.98 -7.30
CA PHE A 178 2.22 4.09 -8.01
C PHE A 178 3.35 4.64 -7.14
N ALA A 179 3.17 4.69 -5.82
CA ALA A 179 4.21 5.16 -4.93
C ALA A 179 5.34 4.11 -4.82
N ASN A 180 6.58 4.59 -5.00
CA ASN A 180 7.78 3.75 -4.99
C ASN A 180 8.32 3.59 -3.56
N VAL A 181 8.83 2.41 -3.24
CA VAL A 181 9.58 2.17 -2.00
C VAL A 181 11.07 2.50 -2.23
N ASN A 182 11.53 3.72 -1.93
CA ASN A 182 12.91 4.16 -2.22
C ASN A 182 13.84 4.16 -1.00
N THR A 183 13.30 4.34 0.20
CA THR A 183 14.09 4.43 1.45
C THR A 183 13.57 3.46 2.51
N PRO A 184 14.35 3.21 3.59
CA PRO A 184 13.85 2.45 4.74
C PRO A 184 12.61 3.07 5.38
N GLU A 185 12.52 4.41 5.40
CA GLU A 185 11.35 5.14 5.91
C GLU A 185 10.13 4.91 5.02
N ASP A 186 10.30 4.89 3.69
CA ASP A 186 9.22 4.48 2.79
C ASP A 186 8.79 3.06 3.16
N LEU A 187 9.72 2.11 3.23
CA LEU A 187 9.40 0.72 3.55
C LEU A 187 8.65 0.60 4.89
N ALA A 188 9.04 1.36 5.92
CA ALA A 188 8.37 1.40 7.21
C ALA A 188 6.94 1.97 7.13
N ARG A 189 6.73 3.03 6.33
CA ARG A 189 5.38 3.58 6.05
C ARG A 189 4.50 2.53 5.37
N TRP A 190 5.06 1.84 4.38
CA TRP A 190 4.38 0.77 3.64
C TRP A 190 4.10 -0.48 4.48
N GLN A 191 4.92 -0.73 5.49
CA GLN A 191 4.70 -1.80 6.46
C GLN A 191 3.55 -1.47 7.41
N THR A 192 3.39 -0.20 7.82
CA THR A 192 2.36 0.16 8.79
C THR A 192 0.97 0.04 8.16
N PRO A 193 0.02 -0.70 8.78
CA PRO A 193 -1.33 -0.79 8.27
C PRO A 193 -2.01 0.60 8.31
N PRO A 194 -2.96 0.88 7.41
CA PRO A 194 -3.71 2.13 7.44
C PRO A 194 -4.35 2.36 8.82
N LEU A 195 -4.37 3.62 9.26
CA LEU A 195 -4.98 4.07 10.51
C LEU A 195 -6.31 4.76 10.20
N LEU A 196 -7.37 4.34 10.88
CA LEU A 196 -8.69 4.95 10.77
C LEU A 196 -9.26 5.24 12.16
N CYS A 197 -9.50 6.52 12.43
CA CYS A 197 -10.08 6.96 13.70
C CYS A 197 -11.62 6.92 13.67
N PHE A 198 -12.22 6.49 14.78
CA PHE A 198 -13.64 6.68 15.06
C PHE A 198 -13.79 7.76 16.12
N ALA A 199 -14.12 8.97 15.68
CA ALA A 199 -14.22 10.15 16.54
C ALA A 199 -15.69 10.44 16.87
N ALA A 200 -15.96 10.82 18.11
CA ALA A 200 -17.29 11.28 18.55
C ALA A 200 -17.16 11.92 19.93
N LYS A 201 -18.14 12.74 20.32
CA LYS A 201 -18.31 13.12 21.73
C LYS A 201 -18.73 11.91 22.57
N SER A 202 -18.70 12.05 23.89
CA SER A 202 -19.11 10.95 24.79
C SER A 202 -20.59 10.62 24.58
N GLY A 203 -20.98 9.35 24.73
CA GLY A 203 -22.38 8.92 24.59
C GLY A 203 -22.89 8.70 23.15
N THR A 204 -22.13 8.99 22.10
CA THR A 204 -22.60 8.82 20.69
C THR A 204 -22.57 7.37 20.17
N GLY A 205 -22.04 6.41 20.96
CA GLY A 205 -22.08 4.99 20.61
C GLY A 205 -20.89 4.46 19.78
N LYS A 206 -19.71 5.08 19.86
CA LYS A 206 -18.47 4.62 19.19
C LYS A 206 -18.19 3.14 19.43
N THR A 207 -18.09 2.73 20.70
CA THR A 207 -17.83 1.33 21.06
C THR A 207 -18.93 0.41 20.54
N THR A 208 -20.18 0.86 20.54
CA THR A 208 -21.32 0.09 20.02
C THR A 208 -21.20 -0.15 18.52
N LEU A 209 -20.83 0.87 17.75
CA LEU A 209 -20.60 0.72 16.31
C LEU A 209 -19.39 -0.16 16.01
N LEU A 210 -18.25 0.07 16.68
CA LEU A 210 -17.02 -0.70 16.49
C LEU A 210 -17.22 -2.20 16.78
N LYS A 211 -17.99 -2.55 17.83
CA LYS A 211 -18.37 -3.94 18.12
C LYS A 211 -19.12 -4.63 16.98
N LYS A 212 -19.84 -3.88 16.14
CA LYS A 212 -20.55 -4.40 14.96
C LYS A 212 -19.68 -4.39 13.69
N VAL A 213 -18.84 -3.36 13.54
CA VAL A 213 -17.95 -3.18 12.38
C VAL A 213 -16.80 -4.19 12.37
N ILE A 214 -16.19 -4.48 13.52
CA ILE A 214 -15.02 -5.38 13.62
C ILE A 214 -15.32 -6.80 13.08
N PRO A 215 -16.42 -7.48 13.47
CA PRO A 215 -16.79 -8.77 12.89
C PRO A 215 -16.97 -8.70 11.37
N LEU A 216 -17.68 -7.68 10.88
CA LEU A 216 -17.95 -7.51 9.45
C LEU A 216 -16.67 -7.24 8.63
N LEU A 217 -15.68 -6.54 9.20
CA LEU A 217 -14.35 -6.40 8.57
C LEU A 217 -13.65 -7.76 8.45
N ARG A 218 -13.74 -8.61 9.47
CA ARG A 218 -13.19 -9.97 9.43
C ARG A 218 -13.88 -10.83 8.37
N ASP A 219 -15.20 -10.73 8.26
CA ASP A 219 -15.98 -11.43 7.23
C ASP A 219 -15.60 -10.95 5.82
N ALA A 220 -15.20 -9.67 5.67
CA ALA A 220 -14.64 -9.12 4.45
C ALA A 220 -13.14 -9.48 4.22
N GLY A 221 -12.55 -10.35 5.05
CA GLY A 221 -11.17 -10.80 4.93
C GLY A 221 -10.11 -9.81 5.44
N ILE A 222 -10.51 -8.75 6.16
CA ILE A 222 -9.62 -7.75 6.75
C ILE A 222 -9.35 -8.11 8.21
N ARG A 223 -8.09 -8.10 8.64
CA ARG A 223 -7.71 -8.34 10.05
C ARG A 223 -7.56 -7.00 10.79
N PRO A 224 -8.55 -6.57 11.60
CA PRO A 224 -8.46 -5.30 12.30
C PRO A 224 -7.57 -5.39 13.54
N GLY A 225 -6.72 -4.39 13.73
CA GLY A 225 -6.13 -4.01 15.02
C GLY A 225 -6.96 -2.90 15.66
N LEU A 226 -6.85 -2.76 16.98
CA LEU A 226 -7.58 -1.74 17.73
C LEU A 226 -6.64 -1.02 18.70
N ILE A 227 -6.65 0.30 18.65
CA ILE A 227 -6.02 1.16 19.64
C ILE A 227 -7.14 1.95 20.32
N LYS A 228 -7.22 1.88 21.64
CA LYS A 228 -8.22 2.61 22.42
C LYS A 228 -7.52 3.55 23.38
N HIS A 229 -7.89 4.83 23.35
CA HIS A 229 -7.43 5.83 24.29
C HIS A 229 -8.46 6.07 25.39
N THR A 230 -8.00 6.13 26.65
CA THR A 230 -8.82 6.46 27.81
C THR A 230 -8.14 7.56 28.62
N HIS A 231 -8.90 8.56 29.06
CA HIS A 231 -8.38 9.70 29.87
C HIS A 231 -8.27 9.39 31.37
N HIS A 232 -8.39 8.12 31.78
CA HIS A 232 -8.31 7.68 33.16
C HIS A 232 -7.15 6.71 33.31
N ASP A 233 -6.51 6.73 34.47
CA ASP A 233 -5.54 5.70 34.87
C ASP A 233 -6.20 4.32 34.71
N MET A 234 -5.59 3.48 33.88
CA MET A 234 -6.14 2.21 33.47
C MET A 234 -5.08 1.13 33.68
N ASP A 235 -5.41 0.17 34.54
CA ASP A 235 -4.60 -1.02 34.71
C ASP A 235 -5.26 -2.23 34.03
N VAL A 236 -4.46 -2.97 33.27
CA VAL A 236 -4.87 -4.17 32.55
C VAL A 236 -4.58 -5.42 33.40
N ASP A 237 -3.76 -5.28 34.43
CA ASP A 237 -3.39 -6.37 35.35
C ASP A 237 -4.17 -6.29 36.66
N THR A 238 -4.19 -7.39 37.41
CA THR A 238 -4.94 -7.49 38.67
C THR A 238 -4.01 -7.29 39.87
N PRO A 239 -4.26 -6.30 40.74
CA PRO A 239 -3.48 -6.09 41.96
C PRO A 239 -3.35 -7.36 42.82
N GLY A 240 -2.16 -7.61 43.38
CA GLY A 240 -1.87 -8.79 44.20
C GLY A 240 -1.57 -10.09 43.43
N LYS A 241 -1.53 -10.07 42.09
CA LYS A 241 -1.03 -11.18 41.28
C LYS A 241 0.47 -11.02 40.98
N ASP A 242 1.16 -12.14 40.76
CA ASP A 242 2.61 -12.16 40.55
C ASP A 242 3.08 -11.20 39.44
N SER A 243 2.38 -11.15 38.30
CA SER A 243 2.73 -10.23 37.20
C SER A 243 2.57 -8.76 37.59
N TYR A 244 1.57 -8.44 38.42
CA TYR A 244 1.33 -7.09 38.89
C TYR A 244 2.44 -6.66 39.86
N GLU A 245 2.77 -7.51 40.84
CA GLU A 245 3.79 -7.21 41.84
C GLU A 245 5.18 -7.08 41.19
N LEU A 246 5.54 -7.97 40.26
CA LEU A 246 6.79 -7.88 39.51
C LEU A 246 6.88 -6.60 38.66
N ARG A 247 5.77 -6.19 38.03
CA ARG A 247 5.71 -4.94 37.28
C ARG A 247 5.89 -3.73 38.20
N LYS A 248 5.12 -3.66 39.29
CA LYS A 248 5.18 -2.53 40.25
C LYS A 248 6.48 -2.50 41.06
N ALA A 249 7.23 -3.60 41.12
CA ALA A 249 8.59 -3.63 41.67
C ALA A 249 9.63 -2.88 40.81
N GLY A 250 9.27 -2.46 39.59
CA GLY A 250 10.11 -1.61 38.75
C GLY A 250 10.37 -2.12 37.33
N ALA A 251 9.68 -3.17 36.87
CA ALA A 251 9.81 -3.63 35.49
C ALA A 251 9.08 -2.67 34.53
N LEU A 252 9.86 -1.90 33.76
CA LEU A 252 9.32 -0.94 32.77
C LEU A 252 8.50 -1.62 31.67
N GLN A 253 8.84 -2.87 31.34
CA GLN A 253 8.08 -3.69 30.42
C GLN A 253 7.84 -5.07 31.04
N THR A 254 6.59 -5.50 31.04
CA THR A 254 6.18 -6.82 31.54
C THR A 254 5.40 -7.54 30.45
N LEU A 255 5.93 -8.66 29.96
CA LEU A 255 5.27 -9.51 28.98
C LEU A 255 4.73 -10.76 29.67
N VAL A 256 3.41 -10.93 29.66
CA VAL A 256 2.72 -12.10 30.20
C VAL A 256 2.19 -12.93 29.05
N ALA A 257 2.50 -14.22 29.01
CA ALA A 257 2.15 -15.10 27.91
C ALA A 257 1.46 -16.38 28.39
N SER A 258 0.61 -16.92 27.52
CA SER A 258 -0.03 -18.23 27.62
C SER A 258 -0.06 -18.88 26.24
N ALA A 259 -0.49 -20.14 26.15
CA ALA A 259 -0.64 -20.82 24.86
C ALA A 259 -1.65 -20.14 23.91
N GLN A 260 -2.59 -19.35 24.43
CA GLN A 260 -3.66 -18.74 23.63
C GLN A 260 -3.39 -17.27 23.28
N ARG A 261 -2.62 -16.55 24.10
CA ARG A 261 -2.40 -15.10 23.97
C ARG A 261 -1.27 -14.63 24.86
N TRP A 262 -0.76 -13.44 24.54
CA TRP A 262 0.15 -12.68 25.39
C TRP A 262 -0.33 -11.23 25.50
N ALA A 263 0.12 -10.55 26.55
CA ALA A 263 -0.07 -9.12 26.78
C ALA A 263 1.28 -8.50 27.14
N LEU A 264 1.57 -7.31 26.59
CA LEU A 264 2.74 -6.51 26.92
C LEU A 264 2.26 -5.23 27.59
N MET A 265 2.63 -5.04 28.85
CA MET A 265 2.42 -3.81 29.59
C MET A 265 3.71 -2.99 29.59
N THR A 266 3.63 -1.70 29.29
CA THR A 266 4.77 -0.78 29.27
C THR A 266 4.45 0.43 30.14
N GLU A 267 5.27 0.67 31.17
CA GLU A 267 5.19 1.84 32.03
C GLU A 267 5.81 3.05 31.31
N MET A 268 5.13 4.20 31.34
CA MET A 268 5.54 5.44 30.66
C MET A 268 5.58 6.61 31.67
N PRO A 269 6.46 6.58 32.69
CA PRO A 269 6.41 7.51 33.83
C PRO A 269 6.67 8.98 33.46
N ASP A 270 7.42 9.23 32.37
CA ASP A 270 7.85 10.58 31.96
C ASP A 270 7.19 11.08 30.66
N SER A 271 6.14 10.42 30.17
CA SER A 271 5.49 10.76 28.89
C SER A 271 4.06 11.25 29.12
N PRO A 272 3.81 12.58 29.05
CA PRO A 272 2.49 13.13 29.35
C PRO A 272 1.45 12.86 28.25
N ASP A 273 1.89 12.63 27.00
CA ASP A 273 1.00 12.44 25.85
C ASP A 273 1.34 11.18 25.07
N VAL A 274 0.30 10.37 24.84
CA VAL A 274 0.38 9.13 24.07
C VAL A 274 0.22 9.46 22.58
N ASP A 275 1.28 9.27 21.79
CA ASP A 275 1.25 9.44 20.33
C ASP A 275 0.65 8.19 19.64
N LEU A 276 -0.43 8.40 18.87
CA LEU A 276 -1.11 7.33 18.12
C LEU A 276 -0.17 6.60 17.14
N PHE A 277 0.71 7.34 16.46
CA PHE A 277 1.61 6.74 15.47
C PHE A 277 2.65 5.84 16.13
N SER A 278 3.14 6.23 17.31
CA SER A 278 4.04 5.42 18.12
C SER A 278 3.38 4.14 18.62
N LEU A 279 2.09 4.18 19.00
CA LEU A 279 1.33 2.98 19.35
C LEU A 279 1.07 2.08 18.14
N ALA A 280 0.74 2.66 16.98
CA ALA A 280 0.49 1.91 15.75
C ALA A 280 1.69 1.04 15.34
N LYS A 281 2.92 1.55 15.54
CA LYS A 281 4.17 0.81 15.30
C LYS A 281 4.36 -0.42 16.20
N ARG A 282 3.59 -0.55 17.29
CA ARG A 282 3.64 -1.71 18.20
C ARG A 282 2.75 -2.87 17.71
N LEU A 283 1.84 -2.61 16.78
CA LEU A 283 1.00 -3.65 16.18
C LEU A 283 1.76 -4.36 15.07
N ASP A 284 1.66 -5.69 15.03
CA ASP A 284 2.35 -6.50 14.02
C ASP A 284 1.68 -6.32 12.64
N PRO A 285 2.37 -5.72 11.66
CA PRO A 285 1.83 -5.51 10.32
C PRO A 285 1.62 -6.80 9.52
N ALA A 286 2.22 -7.91 9.95
CA ALA A 286 1.94 -9.22 9.35
C ALA A 286 0.61 -9.79 9.82
N MET A 287 0.09 -9.34 10.97
CA MET A 287 -1.14 -9.83 11.60
C MET A 287 -2.33 -8.88 11.43
N VAL A 288 -2.07 -7.60 11.16
CA VAL A 288 -3.07 -6.52 11.07
C VAL A 288 -3.06 -5.89 9.68
N ASP A 289 -4.25 -5.75 9.08
CA ASP A 289 -4.44 -5.12 7.76
C ASP A 289 -5.00 -3.70 7.85
N LEU A 290 -5.64 -3.35 8.98
CA LEU A 290 -6.22 -2.04 9.28
C LEU A 290 -6.16 -1.79 10.79
N ILE A 291 -5.71 -0.61 11.22
CA ILE A 291 -5.73 -0.21 12.62
C ILE A 291 -6.90 0.75 12.85
N LEU A 292 -7.84 0.34 13.69
CA LEU A 292 -8.93 1.17 14.17
C LEU A 292 -8.50 1.90 15.44
N ALA A 293 -8.72 3.20 15.49
CA ALA A 293 -8.44 4.00 16.68
C ALA A 293 -9.75 4.53 17.28
N GLU A 294 -10.05 4.14 18.52
CA GLU A 294 -11.14 4.70 19.32
C GLU A 294 -10.58 5.79 20.24
N GLY A 295 -10.77 7.05 19.86
CA GLY A 295 -10.19 8.20 20.56
C GLY A 295 -9.42 9.10 19.60
N PHE A 296 -8.35 9.74 20.11
CA PHE A 296 -7.39 10.50 19.29
C PHE A 296 -8.01 11.54 18.34
N LYS A 297 -9.04 12.25 18.81
CA LYS A 297 -9.83 13.17 17.98
C LYS A 297 -8.99 14.28 17.32
N HIS A 298 -7.86 14.66 17.93
CA HIS A 298 -6.96 15.71 17.47
C HIS A 298 -5.85 15.21 16.55
N GLU A 299 -5.66 13.89 16.41
CA GLU A 299 -4.61 13.36 15.54
C GLU A 299 -4.93 13.64 14.06
N PRO A 300 -3.90 13.96 13.24
CA PRO A 300 -4.02 14.22 11.82
C PRO A 300 -4.12 12.91 11.04
N VAL A 301 -5.16 12.12 11.34
CA VAL A 301 -5.43 10.82 10.72
C VAL A 301 -6.85 10.76 10.17
N PRO A 302 -7.08 10.06 9.04
CA PRO A 302 -8.42 9.87 8.49
C PRO A 302 -9.40 9.37 9.55
N LYS A 303 -10.57 10.00 9.64
CA LYS A 303 -11.55 9.70 10.68
C LYS A 303 -12.98 9.63 10.17
N ILE A 304 -13.73 8.67 10.70
CA ILE A 304 -15.19 8.61 10.61
C ILE A 304 -15.74 9.28 11.86
N LEU A 305 -16.41 10.40 11.68
CA LEU A 305 -17.04 11.15 12.77
C LEU A 305 -18.44 10.58 13.03
N LEU A 306 -18.74 10.24 14.27
CA LEU A 306 -20.08 9.78 14.65
C LEU A 306 -20.89 10.96 15.18
N TYR A 307 -22.10 11.09 14.67
CA TYR A 307 -23.08 12.07 15.10
C TYR A 307 -24.41 11.37 15.39
N ARG A 308 -25.11 11.84 16.42
CA ARG A 308 -26.51 11.49 16.65
C ARG A 308 -27.26 12.75 17.03
N ALA A 309 -28.43 12.98 16.44
CA ALA A 309 -29.24 14.15 16.76
C ALA A 309 -29.59 14.21 18.26
N ILE A 310 -29.84 13.06 18.87
CA ILE A 310 -30.16 12.94 20.31
C ILE A 310 -29.03 13.41 21.24
N ALA A 311 -27.78 13.41 20.77
CA ALA A 311 -26.65 13.88 21.56
C ALA A 311 -26.60 15.43 21.67
N GLY A 312 -27.33 16.15 20.82
CA GLY A 312 -27.53 17.61 20.94
C GLY A 312 -26.27 18.47 20.83
N HIS A 313 -25.15 17.93 20.35
CA HIS A 313 -23.89 18.64 20.28
C HIS A 313 -23.66 19.28 18.90
N LYS A 314 -22.97 20.43 18.86
CA LYS A 314 -22.47 21.00 17.61
C LYS A 314 -21.48 20.03 16.95
N LEU A 315 -21.67 19.82 15.65
CA LEU A 315 -20.80 19.03 14.78
C LEU A 315 -19.57 19.86 14.41
N GLU A 316 -18.38 19.31 14.65
CA GLU A 316 -17.10 19.92 14.30
C GLU A 316 -16.40 18.98 13.32
N ILE A 317 -16.22 19.44 12.09
CA ILE A 317 -15.62 18.68 11.00
C ILE A 317 -14.26 19.30 10.72
N ASP A 318 -13.19 18.52 10.93
CA ASP A 318 -11.83 18.90 10.53
C ASP A 318 -11.48 18.32 9.14
N GLU A 319 -10.35 18.74 8.59
CA GLU A 319 -9.87 18.32 7.26
C GLU A 319 -9.60 16.81 7.12
N TYR A 320 -9.49 16.09 8.25
CA TYR A 320 -9.21 14.65 8.26
C TYR A 320 -10.50 13.82 8.33
N VAL A 321 -11.68 14.44 8.48
CA VAL A 321 -12.97 13.74 8.46
C VAL A 321 -13.28 13.28 7.04
N ILE A 322 -13.23 11.97 6.82
CA ILE A 322 -13.48 11.37 5.50
C ILE A 322 -14.94 10.91 5.32
N ALA A 323 -15.69 10.75 6.43
CA ALA A 323 -17.11 10.45 6.43
C ALA A 323 -17.76 10.76 7.79
N ILE A 324 -19.08 10.94 7.79
CA ILE A 324 -19.89 11.06 9.00
C ILE A 324 -20.87 9.89 9.09
N ALA A 325 -20.81 9.13 10.18
CA ALA A 325 -21.82 8.15 10.54
C ALA A 325 -22.91 8.83 11.39
N THR A 326 -24.13 8.96 10.86
CA THR A 326 -25.22 9.74 11.47
C THR A 326 -26.55 8.99 11.44
N ASP A 327 -27.46 9.31 12.38
CA ASP A 327 -28.85 8.84 12.40
C ASP A 327 -29.84 9.84 11.76
N THR A 328 -29.36 11.03 11.39
CA THR A 328 -30.15 12.07 10.73
C THR A 328 -29.38 12.68 9.56
N PRO A 329 -30.06 13.13 8.49
CA PRO A 329 -29.42 13.89 7.41
C PRO A 329 -28.77 15.19 7.93
N LEU A 330 -27.58 15.50 7.43
CA LEU A 330 -26.82 16.71 7.76
C LEU A 330 -26.49 17.51 6.49
N GLU A 331 -26.43 18.82 6.59
CA GLU A 331 -25.98 19.70 5.50
C GLU A 331 -24.44 19.79 5.49
N VAL A 332 -23.79 18.76 4.96
CA VAL A 332 -22.33 18.61 4.94
C VAL A 332 -21.84 18.09 3.58
N THR A 333 -20.61 18.44 3.20
CA THR A 333 -20.00 18.02 1.93
C THR A 333 -19.34 16.65 1.98
N VAL A 334 -19.02 16.16 3.18
CA VAL A 334 -18.40 14.85 3.38
C VAL A 334 -19.44 13.73 3.26
N PRO A 335 -19.06 12.52 2.80
CA PRO A 335 -19.96 11.38 2.74
C PRO A 335 -20.68 11.09 4.06
N GLN A 336 -21.98 10.81 3.97
CA GLN A 336 -22.81 10.43 5.12
C GLN A 336 -23.13 8.93 5.06
N LEU A 337 -22.97 8.25 6.19
CA LEU A 337 -23.23 6.84 6.39
C LEU A 337 -24.33 6.69 7.45
N ASP A 338 -25.27 5.77 7.26
CA ASP A 338 -26.23 5.45 8.32
C ASP A 338 -25.49 4.75 9.48
N ILE A 339 -25.48 5.39 10.65
CA ILE A 339 -24.84 4.85 11.85
C ILE A 339 -25.49 3.53 12.32
N ASN A 340 -26.72 3.25 11.88
CA ASN A 340 -27.45 2.03 12.19
C ASN A 340 -27.26 0.93 11.13
N ASP A 341 -26.51 1.21 10.05
CA ASP A 341 -26.07 0.23 9.05
C ASP A 341 -24.54 0.04 9.09
N PRO A 342 -24.03 -0.86 9.97
CA PRO A 342 -22.60 -1.18 10.02
C PRO A 342 -22.05 -1.77 8.73
N ALA A 343 -22.88 -2.40 7.88
CA ALA A 343 -22.42 -2.98 6.63
C ALA A 343 -22.06 -1.88 5.63
N ALA A 344 -22.86 -0.81 5.53
CA ALA A 344 -22.52 0.37 4.75
C ALA A 344 -21.22 1.02 5.22
N VAL A 345 -20.99 1.10 6.54
CA VAL A 345 -19.73 1.59 7.11
C VAL A 345 -18.55 0.72 6.67
N VAL A 346 -18.66 -0.61 6.72
CA VAL A 346 -17.60 -1.51 6.26
C VAL A 346 -17.36 -1.38 4.75
N GLN A 347 -18.39 -1.28 3.93
CA GLN A 347 -18.23 -1.07 2.49
C GLN A 347 -17.53 0.25 2.16
N PHE A 348 -17.76 1.29 2.96
CA PHE A 348 -17.02 2.55 2.85
C PHE A 348 -15.54 2.34 3.20
N ILE A 349 -15.23 1.69 4.32
CA ILE A 349 -13.85 1.41 4.76
C ILE A 349 -13.09 0.58 3.72
N VAL A 350 -13.70 -0.48 3.20
CA VAL A 350 -13.09 -1.35 2.18
C VAL A 350 -12.74 -0.55 0.92
N ARG A 351 -13.64 0.33 0.46
CA ARG A 351 -13.38 1.20 -0.70
C ARG A 351 -12.28 2.21 -0.40
N TRP A 352 -12.27 2.80 0.79
CA TRP A 352 -11.24 3.74 1.21
C TRP A 352 -9.85 3.10 1.28
N MET A 353 -9.74 1.86 1.77
CA MET A 353 -8.47 1.11 1.80
C MET A 353 -7.91 0.74 0.41
N GLN A 354 -8.73 0.85 -0.64
CA GLN A 354 -8.35 0.52 -2.02
C GLN A 354 -7.90 1.76 -2.82
N GLN A 355 -8.06 2.96 -2.27
CA GLN A 355 -7.58 4.23 -2.83
C GLN A 355 -6.14 4.47 -2.40
#